data_AF-A0A8T5MGV6-F1
#
_entry.id   AF-A0A8T5MGV6-F1
#
_cell.length_a   1.000
_cell.length_b   1.000
_cell.length_c   1.000
_cell.angle_alpha   90.00
_cell.angle_beta   90.00
_cell.angle_gamma   90.00
#
_symmetry.space_group_name_H-M   'P 1'
#
loop_
_entity.id
_entity.type
_entity.pdbx_description
1 polymer ?
#
loop_
_entity_poly.entity_id
_entity_poly.type
_entity_poly.pdbx_seq_one_letter_code
_entity_poly.pdbx_strand_id
1 'polypeptide(L)'
;MGKIDEIGNTTVKFLTNAFYYLIGFLIWLIKFSRPAAKKLGEKIKIYQYFEGRGIEFKDYVVLKAQIATLVFLAASVGFVFEFLSIKLLVALGVLGIYSMYLTLAQFKEHFAGDYPAYKTFFLSYFAISVILVFVRFVKPTVGYVFPYFHLLIISMVSVIVASYFFKRKYARNYTFGRVTKGGDLMFLKVNYDLCASVRPGVHMFENKTGATEGDVVKLLVQSSGLNLTGSRIVGVVPEES
;
A
#
# COMPACT_ATOMS: atom_id res chain seq x y z
N MET A 1 -11.16 -35.28 24.77
CA MET A 1 -11.59 -33.99 24.19
C MET A 1 -11.09 -32.76 24.95
N GLY A 2 -10.88 -32.76 26.27
CA GLY A 2 -10.59 -31.52 27.03
C GLY A 2 -9.24 -30.79 26.81
N LYS A 3 -8.11 -31.49 26.61
CA LYS A 3 -6.79 -30.84 26.57
C LYS A 3 -6.47 -30.08 25.27
N ILE A 4 -7.05 -30.50 24.13
CA ILE A 4 -6.77 -29.87 22.83
C ILE A 4 -7.52 -28.54 22.70
N ASP A 5 -8.77 -28.50 23.19
CA ASP A 5 -9.57 -27.28 23.21
C ASP A 5 -9.01 -26.23 24.19
N GLU A 6 -8.46 -26.68 25.32
CA GLU A 6 -7.83 -25.80 26.32
C GLU A 6 -6.52 -25.16 25.79
N ILE A 7 -5.69 -25.93 25.08
CA ILE A 7 -4.47 -25.43 24.41
C ILE A 7 -4.85 -24.48 23.27
N GLY A 8 -5.88 -24.83 22.48
CA GLY A 8 -6.37 -24.00 21.38
C GLY A 8 -6.88 -22.64 21.86
N ASN A 9 -7.71 -22.62 22.90
CA ASN A 9 -8.29 -21.38 23.44
C ASN A 9 -7.23 -20.50 24.13
N THR A 10 -6.25 -21.12 24.79
CA THR A 10 -5.10 -20.40 25.38
C THR A 10 -4.22 -19.77 24.30
N THR A 11 -3.97 -20.50 23.21
CA THR A 11 -3.19 -20.00 22.06
C THR A 11 -3.91 -18.85 21.34
N VAL A 12 -5.23 -18.96 21.15
CA VAL A 12 -6.06 -17.90 20.54
C VAL A 12 -6.10 -16.66 21.43
N LYS A 13 -6.25 -16.80 22.75
CA LYS A 13 -6.18 -15.66 23.69
C LYS A 13 -4.81 -14.99 23.68
N PHE A 14 -3.73 -15.77 23.63
CA PHE A 14 -2.37 -15.24 23.54
C PHE A 14 -2.16 -14.45 22.24
N LEU A 15 -2.56 -15.02 21.09
CA LEU A 15 -2.50 -14.35 19.78
C LEU A 15 -3.32 -13.05 19.76
N THR A 16 -4.52 -13.09 20.34
CA THR A 16 -5.42 -11.93 20.40
C THR A 16 -4.83 -10.82 21.26
N ASN A 17 -4.28 -11.16 22.43
CA ASN A 17 -3.62 -10.19 23.30
C ASN A 17 -2.34 -9.64 22.68
N ALA A 18 -1.50 -10.50 22.10
CA ALA A 18 -0.31 -10.09 21.37
C ALA A 18 -0.66 -9.11 20.25
N PHE A 19 -1.73 -9.38 19.50
CA PHE A 19 -2.24 -8.49 18.46
C PHE A 19 -2.67 -7.12 19.00
N TYR A 20 -3.41 -7.08 20.11
CA TYR A 20 -3.81 -5.81 20.74
C TYR A 20 -2.62 -5.00 21.28
N TYR A 21 -1.63 -5.66 21.89
CA TYR A 21 -0.40 -4.99 22.35
C TYR A 21 0.43 -4.47 21.18
N LEU A 22 0.51 -5.22 20.07
CA LEU A 22 1.23 -4.81 18.87
C LEU A 22 0.55 -3.60 18.22
N ILE A 23 -0.78 -3.57 18.16
CA ILE A 23 -1.57 -2.41 17.73
C ILE A 23 -1.36 -1.21 18.68
N GLY A 24 -1.43 -1.42 20.00
CA GLY A 24 -1.23 -0.36 20.98
C GLY A 24 0.16 0.25 20.92
N PHE A 25 1.19 -0.59 20.79
CA PHE A 25 2.57 -0.17 20.62
C PHE A 25 2.79 0.59 19.32
N LEU A 26 2.19 0.14 18.21
CA LEU A 26 2.19 0.86 16.94
C LEU A 26 1.57 2.24 17.09
N ILE A 27 0.38 2.35 17.70
CA ILE A 27 -0.31 3.63 17.93
C ILE A 27 0.55 4.58 18.78
N TRP A 28 1.21 4.06 19.81
CA TRP A 28 2.10 4.83 20.68
C TRP A 28 3.34 5.34 19.92
N LEU A 29 4.02 4.47 19.17
CA LEU A 29 5.14 4.84 18.31
C LEU A 29 4.74 5.91 17.27
N ILE A 30 3.56 5.76 16.65
CA ILE A 30 3.02 6.74 15.69
C ILE A 30 2.80 8.11 16.34
N LYS A 31 2.24 8.15 17.56
CA LYS A 31 2.06 9.41 18.31
C LYS A 31 3.40 10.07 18.62
N PHE A 32 4.40 9.27 18.96
CA PHE A 32 5.74 9.74 19.29
C PHE A 32 6.51 10.25 18.05
N SER A 33 6.35 9.59 16.90
CA SER A 33 7.06 9.95 15.65
C SER A 33 6.46 11.17 14.91
N ARG A 34 5.21 11.55 15.21
CA ARG A 34 4.50 12.71 14.59
C ARG A 34 5.31 14.01 14.53
N PRO A 35 5.83 14.55 15.66
CA PRO A 35 6.56 15.81 15.65
C PRO A 35 7.90 15.73 14.93
N ALA A 36 8.61 14.59 15.00
CA ALA A 36 9.90 14.40 14.36
C ALA A 36 9.79 14.37 12.82
N ALA A 37 8.76 13.71 12.30
CA ALA A 37 8.55 13.59 10.87
C ALA A 37 8.05 14.89 10.21
N LYS A 38 7.31 15.74 10.95
CA LYS A 38 6.92 17.08 10.48
C LYS A 38 8.14 17.97 10.22
N LYS A 39 9.11 17.97 11.14
CA LYS A 39 10.39 18.69 10.99
C LYS A 39 11.27 18.16 9.86
N LEU A 40 11.25 16.84 9.61
CA LEU A 40 12.05 16.23 8.54
C LEU A 40 11.46 16.51 7.14
N GLY A 41 10.14 16.67 7.04
CA GLY A 41 9.43 16.94 5.79
C GLY A 41 9.72 18.31 5.17
N GLU A 42 9.94 19.33 6.00
CA GLU A 42 10.16 20.72 5.54
C GLU A 42 11.57 20.99 4.98
N LYS A 43 12.58 20.17 5.30
CA LYS A 43 13.99 20.48 4.97
C LYS A 43 14.57 19.75 3.75
N ILE A 44 13.84 18.82 3.14
CA ILE A 44 14.41 17.95 2.11
C ILE A 44 14.07 18.46 0.71
N LYS A 45 15.05 19.08 0.03
CA LYS A 45 14.99 19.57 -1.37
C LYS A 45 14.65 18.51 -2.44
N ILE A 46 14.45 17.25 -2.05
CA ILE A 46 14.13 16.14 -2.96
C ILE A 46 12.78 16.36 -3.64
N TYR A 47 11.79 16.99 -2.98
CA TYR A 47 10.51 17.23 -3.64
C TYR A 47 10.63 18.14 -4.87
N GLN A 48 11.50 19.16 -4.84
CA GLN A 48 11.73 20.06 -5.99
C GLN A 48 12.22 19.30 -7.23
N TYR A 49 12.96 18.21 -7.05
CA TYR A 49 13.38 17.34 -8.14
C TYR A 49 12.20 16.57 -8.77
N PHE A 50 11.25 16.11 -7.95
CA PHE A 50 10.05 15.41 -8.41
C PHE A 50 9.02 16.37 -9.01
N GLU A 51 8.90 17.57 -8.44
CA GLU A 51 8.06 18.65 -8.95
C GLU A 51 8.48 19.08 -10.36
N GLY A 52 9.80 19.19 -10.61
CA GLY A 52 10.35 19.45 -11.96
C GLY A 52 10.04 18.36 -12.98
N ARG A 53 9.59 17.17 -12.55
CA ARG A 53 9.12 16.06 -13.41
C ARG A 53 7.60 15.97 -13.48
N GLY A 54 6.90 16.95 -12.93
CA GLY A 54 5.43 16.99 -12.91
C GLY A 54 4.80 15.98 -11.95
N ILE A 55 5.53 15.46 -10.96
CA ILE A 55 4.94 14.54 -9.96
C ILE A 55 4.27 15.36 -8.86
N GLU A 56 2.99 15.11 -8.62
CA GLU A 56 2.26 15.79 -7.57
C GLU A 56 2.72 15.34 -6.18
N PHE A 57 2.63 16.24 -5.19
CA PHE A 57 3.01 15.95 -3.80
C PHE A 57 2.35 14.67 -3.27
N LYS A 58 1.07 14.45 -3.59
CA LYS A 58 0.31 13.26 -3.17
C LYS A 58 0.94 11.96 -3.67
N ASP A 59 1.39 11.92 -4.93
CA ASP A 59 2.03 10.76 -5.56
C ASP A 59 3.43 10.53 -4.98
N TYR A 60 4.13 11.61 -4.64
CA TYR A 60 5.41 11.54 -3.94
C TYR A 60 5.29 10.93 -2.54
N VAL A 61 4.25 11.26 -1.77
CA VAL A 61 3.98 10.62 -0.47
C VAL A 61 3.68 9.14 -0.65
N VAL A 62 2.90 8.77 -1.67
CA VAL A 62 2.62 7.36 -2.00
C VAL A 62 3.91 6.61 -2.31
N LEU A 63 4.78 7.18 -3.14
CA LEU A 63 6.08 6.59 -3.47
C LEU A 63 6.94 6.35 -2.22
N LYS A 64 7.04 7.33 -1.32
CA LYS A 64 7.76 7.17 -0.05
C LYS A 64 7.23 6.00 0.77
N ALA A 65 5.91 5.93 0.93
CA ALA A 65 5.27 4.88 1.71
C ALA A 65 5.48 3.51 1.06
N GLN A 66 5.43 3.42 -0.29
CA GLN A 66 5.70 2.19 -1.04
C GLN A 66 7.15 1.73 -0.85
N ILE A 67 8.13 2.62 -1.02
CA ILE A 67 9.55 2.28 -0.83
C ILE A 67 9.80 1.83 0.61
N ALA A 68 9.33 2.58 1.60
CA ALA A 68 9.53 2.24 3.01
C ALA A 68 8.91 0.87 3.36
N THR A 69 7.69 0.60 2.87
CA THR A 69 7.00 -0.67 3.10
C THR A 69 7.66 -1.83 2.35
N LEU A 70 8.10 -1.61 1.11
CA LEU A 70 8.78 -2.62 0.30
C LEU A 70 10.13 -3.01 0.90
N VAL A 71 10.93 -2.03 1.35
CA VAL A 71 12.21 -2.29 2.02
C VAL A 71 11.97 -3.06 3.32
N PHE A 72 10.94 -2.70 4.10
CA PHE A 72 10.61 -3.43 5.33
C PHE A 72 10.14 -4.87 5.05
N LEU A 73 9.33 -5.10 4.02
CA LEU A 73 8.92 -6.43 3.59
C LEU A 73 10.14 -7.25 3.13
N ALA A 74 11.01 -6.69 2.30
CA ALA A 74 12.24 -7.34 1.85
C ALA A 74 13.16 -7.69 3.03
N ALA A 75 13.28 -6.80 4.01
CA ALA A 75 14.01 -7.07 5.25
C ALA A 75 13.39 -8.20 6.07
N SER A 76 12.05 -8.25 6.14
CA SER A 76 11.32 -9.32 6.82
C SER A 76 11.57 -10.67 6.14
N VAL A 77 11.55 -10.71 4.80
CA VAL A 77 11.89 -11.91 4.01
C VAL A 77 13.35 -12.31 4.23
N GLY A 78 14.29 -11.38 4.14
CA GLY A 78 15.71 -11.66 4.38
C GLY A 78 15.98 -12.18 5.79
N PHE A 79 15.27 -11.67 6.80
CA PHE A 79 15.33 -12.21 8.15
C PHE A 79 14.78 -13.64 8.20
N VAL A 80 13.64 -13.91 7.56
CA VAL A 80 13.01 -15.24 7.50
C VAL A 80 13.90 -16.30 6.85
N PHE A 81 14.72 -15.93 5.87
CA PHE A 81 15.70 -16.82 5.21
C PHE A 81 17.11 -16.76 5.81
N GLU A 82 17.28 -16.17 7.00
CA GLU A 82 18.57 -16.08 7.72
C GLU A 82 19.65 -15.23 7.06
N PHE A 83 19.31 -14.47 6.01
CA PHE A 83 20.22 -13.50 5.38
C PHE A 83 20.42 -12.24 6.22
N LEU A 84 19.50 -11.94 7.14
CA LEU A 84 19.53 -10.73 7.97
C LEU A 84 19.42 -11.07 9.46
N SER A 85 20.17 -10.32 10.28
CA SER A 85 20.09 -10.44 11.73
C SER A 85 18.83 -9.75 12.29
N ILE A 86 18.36 -10.22 13.46
CA ILE A 86 17.24 -9.59 14.17
C ILE A 86 17.53 -8.12 14.51
N LYS A 87 18.79 -7.76 14.80
CA LYS A 87 19.20 -6.38 15.08
C LYS A 87 18.96 -5.48 13.86
N LEU A 88 19.32 -5.96 12.68
CA LEU A 88 19.12 -5.24 11.42
C LEU A 88 17.63 -5.16 11.04
N LEU A 89 16.87 -6.23 11.29
CA LEU A 89 15.41 -6.20 11.12
C LEU A 89 14.75 -5.16 12.02
N VAL A 90 15.14 -5.08 13.30
CA VAL A 90 14.62 -4.07 14.24
C VAL A 90 14.97 -2.66 13.78
N ALA A 91 16.21 -2.44 13.32
CA ALA A 91 16.62 -1.16 12.75
C ALA A 91 15.77 -0.77 11.51
N LEU A 92 15.52 -1.73 10.62
CA LEU A 92 14.66 -1.53 9.44
C LEU A 92 13.17 -1.48 9.77
N GLY A 93 12.77 -1.94 10.96
CA GLY A 93 11.42 -1.79 11.50
C GLY A 93 10.99 -0.33 11.62
N VAL A 94 11.94 0.59 11.78
CA VAL A 94 11.70 2.04 11.73
C VAL A 94 11.08 2.46 10.39
N LEU A 95 11.44 1.81 9.27
CA LEU A 95 10.84 2.10 7.96
C LEU A 95 9.39 1.63 7.88
N GLY A 96 9.06 0.48 8.46
CA GLY A 96 7.68 0.01 8.57
C GLY A 96 6.81 0.94 9.42
N ILE A 97 7.36 1.44 10.53
CA ILE A 97 6.69 2.43 11.37
C ILE A 97 6.54 3.77 10.62
N TYR A 98 7.56 4.18 9.88
CA TYR A 98 7.52 5.39 9.07
C TYR A 98 6.45 5.32 7.97
N SER A 99 6.29 4.18 7.29
CA SER A 99 5.23 4.01 6.29
C SER A 99 3.83 4.04 6.91
N MET A 100 3.67 3.46 8.11
CA MET A 100 2.45 3.59 8.90
C MET A 100 2.15 5.03 9.29
N TYR A 101 3.18 5.78 9.72
CA TYR A 101 3.05 7.20 10.01
C TYR A 101 2.58 7.99 8.78
N LEU A 102 3.23 7.81 7.62
CA LEU A 102 2.83 8.47 6.37
C LEU A 102 1.38 8.16 6.01
N THR A 103 1.00 6.90 6.14
CA THR A 103 -0.36 6.45 5.85
C THR A 103 -1.38 7.15 6.75
N LEU A 104 -1.16 7.18 8.06
CA LEU A 104 -2.15 7.70 9.02
C LEU A 104 -2.17 9.23 9.14
N ALA A 105 -1.06 9.90 8.85
CA ALA A 105 -0.94 11.35 8.94
C ALA A 105 -1.16 12.03 7.59
N GLN A 106 -0.38 11.67 6.57
CA GLN A 106 -0.32 12.42 5.32
C GLN A 106 -1.40 12.00 4.31
N PHE A 107 -1.75 10.71 4.22
CA PHE A 107 -2.82 10.32 3.29
C PHE A 107 -4.20 10.79 3.73
N LYS A 108 -4.44 10.97 5.03
CA LYS A 108 -5.71 11.51 5.50
C LYS A 108 -5.95 12.94 4.99
N GLU A 109 -4.89 13.74 4.90
CA GLU A 109 -4.94 15.14 4.46
C GLU A 109 -5.07 15.26 2.94
N HIS A 110 -4.40 14.37 2.17
CA HIS A 110 -4.34 14.48 0.71
C HIS A 110 -5.31 13.58 -0.07
N PHE A 111 -5.87 12.55 0.56
CA PHE A 111 -6.72 11.54 -0.11
C PHE A 111 -8.04 11.31 0.63
N ALA A 112 -8.71 12.37 1.12
CA ALA A 112 -9.89 12.24 1.99
C ALA A 112 -10.95 11.20 1.52
N GLY A 113 -11.22 11.13 0.20
CA GLY A 113 -12.15 10.14 -0.38
C GLY A 113 -11.60 8.71 -0.49
N ASP A 114 -10.32 8.55 -0.84
CA ASP A 114 -9.69 7.23 -1.08
C ASP A 114 -8.85 6.73 0.12
N TYR A 115 -8.78 7.51 1.21
CA TYR A 115 -7.98 7.22 2.40
C TYR A 115 -8.18 5.81 2.98
N PRO A 116 -9.42 5.28 3.10
CA PRO A 116 -9.64 3.91 3.58
C PRO A 116 -8.94 2.84 2.72
N ALA A 117 -8.86 3.06 1.41
CA ALA A 117 -8.19 2.15 0.49
C ALA A 117 -6.67 2.19 0.74
N TYR A 118 -6.06 3.38 0.73
CA TYR A 118 -4.63 3.55 1.02
C TYR A 118 -4.27 2.97 2.40
N LYS A 119 -5.06 3.26 3.43
CA LYS A 119 -4.88 2.69 4.77
C LYS A 119 -4.88 1.17 4.75
N THR A 120 -5.87 0.56 4.10
CA THR A 120 -5.99 -0.90 4.06
C THR A 120 -4.84 -1.55 3.29
N PHE A 121 -4.42 -0.92 2.18
CA PHE A 121 -3.31 -1.41 1.37
C PHE A 121 -1.99 -1.40 2.14
N PHE A 122 -1.57 -0.27 2.70
CA PHE A 122 -0.30 -0.23 3.44
C PHE A 122 -0.32 -1.08 4.71
N LEU A 123 -1.47 -1.12 5.40
CA LEU A 123 -1.62 -1.96 6.59
C LEU A 123 -1.54 -3.45 6.27
N SER A 124 -2.03 -3.90 5.10
CA SER A 124 -1.94 -5.30 4.71
C SER A 124 -0.50 -5.73 4.47
N TYR A 125 0.32 -4.93 3.76
CA TYR A 125 1.74 -5.23 3.58
C TYR A 125 2.49 -5.28 4.91
N PHE A 126 2.23 -4.32 5.80
CA PHE A 126 2.84 -4.32 7.12
C PHE A 126 2.42 -5.56 7.93
N ALA A 127 1.13 -5.91 7.91
CA ALA A 127 0.62 -7.10 8.58
C ALA A 127 1.26 -8.38 8.03
N ILE A 128 1.40 -8.51 6.70
CA ILE A 128 2.09 -9.63 6.05
C ILE A 128 3.54 -9.72 6.55
N SER A 129 4.29 -8.61 6.57
CA SER A 129 5.66 -8.58 7.08
C SER A 129 5.75 -9.09 8.53
N VAL A 130 4.87 -8.61 9.41
CA VAL A 130 4.83 -9.04 10.81
C VAL A 130 4.46 -10.51 10.96
N ILE A 131 3.47 -10.99 10.20
CA ILE A 131 3.06 -12.40 10.20
C ILE A 131 4.23 -13.29 9.78
N LEU A 132 4.97 -12.93 8.73
CA LEU A 132 6.12 -13.72 8.27
C LEU A 132 7.22 -13.81 9.33
N VAL A 133 7.55 -12.69 9.97
CA VAL A 133 8.53 -12.66 11.07
C VAL A 133 8.05 -13.51 12.24
N PHE A 134 6.77 -13.43 12.60
CA PHE A 134 6.21 -14.18 13.72
C PHE A 134 6.20 -15.69 13.45
N VAL A 135 5.78 -16.12 12.26
CA VAL A 135 5.71 -17.54 11.88
C VAL A 135 7.08 -18.20 11.96
N ARG A 136 8.17 -17.50 11.66
CA ARG A 136 9.55 -18.00 11.84
C ARG A 136 9.81 -18.51 13.27
N PHE A 137 9.24 -17.88 14.29
CA PHE A 137 9.44 -18.28 15.68
C PHE A 137 8.54 -19.42 16.13
N VAL A 138 7.52 -19.77 15.35
CA VAL A 138 6.60 -20.87 15.64
C VAL A 138 7.18 -22.14 15.03
N LYS A 139 7.34 -23.20 15.85
CA LYS A 139 7.80 -24.50 15.33
C LYS A 139 6.78 -25.01 14.30
N PRO A 140 7.23 -25.51 13.13
CA PRO A 140 6.31 -26.05 12.14
C PRO A 140 5.56 -27.26 12.72
N THR A 141 4.23 -27.23 12.64
CA THR A 141 3.35 -28.30 13.14
C THR A 141 3.44 -29.58 12.30
N VAL A 142 4.00 -29.48 11.10
CA VAL A 142 4.14 -30.59 10.14
C VAL A 142 5.61 -30.71 9.76
N GLY A 143 6.17 -31.91 9.78
CA GLY A 143 7.52 -32.18 9.30
C GLY A 143 7.57 -32.01 7.78
N TYR A 144 8.14 -30.90 7.31
CA TYR A 144 8.34 -30.65 5.89
C TYR A 144 9.75 -31.07 5.47
N VAL A 145 9.87 -31.65 4.27
CA VAL A 145 11.15 -31.98 3.63
C VAL A 145 11.99 -30.71 3.38
N PHE A 146 11.32 -29.56 3.21
CA PHE A 146 11.96 -28.26 3.04
C PHE A 146 11.60 -27.33 4.21
N PRO A 147 12.57 -26.86 5.01
CA PRO A 147 12.32 -26.15 6.26
C PRO A 147 11.53 -24.84 6.08
N TYR A 148 11.57 -24.22 4.90
CA TYR A 148 10.90 -22.95 4.62
C TYR A 148 9.58 -23.07 3.83
N PHE A 149 9.12 -24.29 3.54
CA PHE A 149 7.95 -24.49 2.66
C PHE A 149 6.66 -23.88 3.23
N HIS A 150 6.46 -24.00 4.54
CA HIS A 150 5.32 -23.42 5.23
C HIS A 150 5.29 -21.88 5.14
N LEU A 151 6.46 -21.22 5.20
CA LEU A 151 6.58 -19.76 5.07
C LEU A 151 6.22 -19.29 3.66
N LEU A 152 6.63 -20.05 2.62
CA LEU A 152 6.24 -19.78 1.24
C LEU A 152 4.72 -19.86 1.07
N ILE A 153 4.08 -20.94 1.54
CA ILE A 153 2.62 -21.10 1.48
C ILE A 153 1.91 -19.94 2.19
N ILE A 154 2.33 -19.63 3.43
CA ILE A 154 1.71 -18.55 4.21
C ILE A 154 1.87 -17.20 3.50
N SER A 155 3.04 -16.90 2.93
CA SER A 155 3.25 -15.66 2.18
C SER A 155 2.32 -15.56 0.97
N MET A 156 2.20 -16.65 0.20
CA MET A 156 1.38 -16.69 -1.02
C MET A 156 -0.11 -16.54 -0.67
N VAL A 157 -0.60 -17.30 0.31
CA VAL A 157 -1.99 -17.21 0.79
C VAL A 157 -2.28 -15.81 1.33
N SER A 158 -1.37 -15.23 2.11
CA SER A 158 -1.58 -13.89 2.69
C SER A 158 -1.68 -12.81 1.61
N VAL A 159 -0.83 -12.87 0.57
CA VAL A 159 -0.90 -11.94 -0.58
C VAL A 159 -2.19 -12.12 -1.37
N ILE A 160 -2.61 -13.36 -1.63
CA ILE A 160 -3.86 -13.65 -2.35
C ILE A 160 -5.07 -13.11 -1.58
N VAL A 161 -5.16 -13.42 -0.28
CA VAL A 161 -6.26 -12.98 0.59
C VAL A 161 -6.29 -11.45 0.69
N ALA A 162 -5.14 -10.81 0.94
CA ALA A 162 -5.06 -9.35 1.02
C ALA A 162 -5.47 -8.69 -0.31
N SER A 163 -4.99 -9.22 -1.44
CA SER A 163 -5.32 -8.70 -2.77
C SER A 163 -6.80 -8.87 -3.11
N TYR A 164 -7.36 -10.04 -2.82
CA TYR A 164 -8.78 -10.33 -3.04
C TYR A 164 -9.66 -9.40 -2.19
N PHE A 165 -9.36 -9.27 -0.90
CA PHE A 165 -10.09 -8.39 0.01
C PHE A 165 -10.02 -6.93 -0.43
N PHE A 166 -8.83 -6.47 -0.82
CA PHE A 166 -8.63 -5.11 -1.33
C PHE A 166 -9.45 -4.84 -2.58
N LYS A 167 -9.35 -5.71 -3.60
CA LYS A 167 -10.09 -5.57 -4.85
C LYS A 167 -11.61 -5.59 -4.61
N ARG A 168 -12.11 -6.51 -3.79
CA ARG A 168 -13.54 -6.62 -3.49
C ARG A 168 -14.11 -5.37 -2.84
N LYS A 169 -13.32 -4.69 -1.99
CA LYS A 169 -13.81 -3.56 -1.19
C LYS A 169 -13.60 -2.20 -1.85
N TYR A 170 -12.52 -2.03 -2.62
CA TYR A 170 -12.08 -0.71 -3.08
C TYR A 170 -11.86 -0.60 -4.59
N ALA A 171 -11.99 -1.69 -5.36
CA ALA A 171 -11.80 -1.59 -6.81
C ALA A 171 -12.90 -0.73 -7.45
N ARG A 172 -12.50 0.15 -8.38
CA ARG A 172 -13.41 0.94 -9.22
C ARG A 172 -13.01 0.87 -10.69
N ASN A 173 -14.00 1.03 -11.56
CA ASN A 173 -13.82 1.02 -13.01
C ASN A 173 -13.72 2.44 -13.60
N TYR A 174 -13.35 3.42 -12.79
CA TYR A 174 -13.15 4.79 -13.23
C TYR A 174 -12.00 5.45 -12.48
N THR A 175 -11.37 6.44 -13.10
CA THR A 175 -10.37 7.31 -12.48
C THR A 175 -10.56 8.76 -12.96
N PHE A 176 -9.75 9.68 -12.47
CA PHE A 176 -9.80 11.09 -12.85
C PHE A 176 -8.47 11.52 -13.46
N GLY A 177 -8.56 12.26 -14.57
CA GLY A 177 -7.40 12.86 -15.24
C GLY A 177 -7.58 14.37 -15.35
N ARG A 178 -6.47 15.11 -15.29
CA ARG A 178 -6.45 16.56 -15.55
C ARG A 178 -5.98 16.82 -16.97
N VAL A 179 -6.69 17.68 -17.70
CA VAL A 179 -6.30 18.11 -19.05
C VAL A 179 -5.09 19.03 -18.94
N THR A 180 -3.98 18.64 -19.56
CA THR A 180 -2.75 19.44 -19.64
C THR A 180 -2.62 20.23 -20.92
N LYS A 181 -3.30 19.81 -22.00
CA LYS A 181 -3.41 20.54 -23.27
C LYS A 181 -4.76 20.24 -23.89
N GLY A 182 -5.53 21.29 -24.18
CA GLY A 182 -6.83 21.23 -24.88
C GLY A 182 -6.70 21.53 -26.38
N GLY A 183 -7.66 21.05 -27.16
CA GLY A 183 -7.71 21.14 -28.63
C GLY A 183 -8.56 19.99 -29.21
N ASP A 184 -8.36 19.61 -30.47
CA ASP A 184 -9.00 18.42 -31.07
C ASP A 184 -8.51 17.11 -30.43
N LEU A 185 -7.24 17.08 -30.02
CA LEU A 185 -6.63 16.04 -29.20
C LEU A 185 -6.35 16.59 -27.81
N MET A 186 -6.87 15.92 -26.78
CA MET A 186 -6.61 16.26 -25.39
C MET A 186 -5.53 15.36 -24.80
N PHE A 187 -4.62 16.00 -24.07
CA PHE A 187 -3.60 15.31 -23.28
C PHE A 187 -4.03 15.31 -21.82
N LEU A 188 -4.20 14.12 -21.26
CA LEU A 188 -4.73 13.88 -19.94
C LEU A 188 -3.65 13.32 -19.03
N LYS A 189 -3.28 14.09 -18.01
CA LYS A 189 -2.41 13.63 -16.95
C LYS A 189 -3.23 12.89 -15.91
N VAL A 190 -2.93 11.61 -15.75
CA VAL A 190 -3.53 10.73 -14.75
C VAL A 190 -2.50 10.50 -13.67
N ASN A 191 -2.91 10.75 -12.43
CA ASN A 191 -2.09 10.51 -11.25
C ASN A 191 -2.24 9.06 -10.79
N TYR A 192 -1.41 8.63 -9.84
CA TYR A 192 -1.52 7.29 -9.32
C TYR A 192 -2.87 7.06 -8.62
N ASP A 193 -3.65 6.10 -9.11
CA ASP A 193 -4.94 5.73 -8.53
C ASP A 193 -4.92 4.25 -8.11
N LEU A 194 -4.84 4.04 -6.81
CA LEU A 194 -4.80 2.72 -6.21
C LEU A 194 -6.10 1.94 -6.40
N CYS A 195 -7.25 2.62 -6.32
CA CYS A 195 -8.59 2.01 -6.41
C CYS A 195 -8.90 1.57 -7.85
N ALA A 196 -8.47 2.36 -8.83
CA ALA A 196 -8.58 2.00 -10.24
C ALA A 196 -7.44 1.09 -10.73
N SER A 197 -6.36 0.96 -9.94
CA SER A 197 -5.11 0.27 -10.32
C SER A 197 -4.50 0.81 -11.61
N VAL A 198 -4.56 2.14 -11.79
CA VAL A 198 -4.03 2.85 -12.95
C VAL A 198 -2.66 3.43 -12.62
N ARG A 199 -1.72 3.29 -13.56
CA ARG A 199 -0.36 3.85 -13.43
C ARG A 199 -0.38 5.34 -13.78
N PRO A 200 0.44 6.17 -13.11
CA PRO A 200 0.55 7.58 -13.46
C PRO A 200 1.13 7.71 -14.87
N GLY A 201 0.60 8.66 -15.65
CA GLY A 201 1.01 8.85 -17.04
C GLY A 201 0.21 9.93 -17.75
N VAL A 202 0.66 10.27 -18.95
CA VAL A 202 -0.07 11.15 -19.86
C VAL A 202 -0.71 10.27 -20.93
N HIS A 203 -2.02 10.40 -21.10
CA HIS A 203 -2.79 9.67 -22.10
C HIS A 203 -3.39 10.65 -23.10
N MET A 204 -3.41 10.26 -24.37
CA MET A 204 -3.96 11.07 -25.46
C MET A 204 -5.32 10.51 -25.86
N PHE A 205 -6.32 11.39 -25.94
CA PHE A 205 -7.67 11.05 -26.36
C PHE A 205 -8.24 12.13 -27.29
N GLU A 206 -9.18 11.77 -28.14
CA GLU A 206 -9.96 12.74 -28.94
C GLU A 206 -10.89 13.55 -28.02
N ASN A 207 -10.91 14.87 -28.18
CA ASN A 207 -11.68 15.76 -27.33
C ASN A 207 -13.16 15.81 -27.74
N LYS A 208 -13.89 14.73 -27.45
CA LYS A 208 -15.35 14.65 -27.70
C LYS A 208 -16.18 15.41 -26.66
N THR A 209 -15.54 15.83 -25.58
CA THR A 209 -16.17 16.45 -24.41
C THR A 209 -16.07 17.98 -24.40
N GLY A 210 -15.30 18.59 -25.32
CA GLY A 210 -15.04 20.02 -25.33
C GLY A 210 -14.22 20.52 -24.13
N ALA A 211 -13.51 19.62 -23.44
CA ALA A 211 -12.75 19.94 -22.23
C ALA A 211 -11.56 20.85 -22.56
N THR A 212 -11.33 21.83 -21.69
CA THR A 212 -10.28 22.85 -21.80
C THR A 212 -9.11 22.55 -20.87
N GLU A 213 -7.99 23.26 -21.07
CA GLU A 213 -6.80 23.07 -20.24
C GLU A 213 -7.09 23.38 -18.77
N GLY A 214 -6.75 22.45 -17.88
CA GLY A 214 -7.02 22.55 -16.44
C GLY A 214 -8.24 21.75 -15.97
N ASP A 215 -9.14 21.35 -16.87
CA ASP A 215 -10.34 20.60 -16.53
C ASP A 215 -10.03 19.20 -16.01
N VAL A 216 -10.86 18.72 -15.09
CA VAL A 216 -10.78 17.35 -14.56
C VAL A 216 -11.87 16.53 -15.22
N VAL A 217 -11.49 15.47 -15.90
CA VAL A 217 -12.43 14.58 -16.60
C VAL A 217 -12.42 13.19 -15.98
N LYS A 218 -13.58 12.53 -16.03
CA LYS A 218 -13.75 11.16 -15.60
C LYS A 218 -13.35 10.19 -16.71
N LEU A 219 -12.49 9.25 -16.38
CA LEU A 219 -11.94 8.26 -17.30
C LEU A 219 -12.46 6.87 -16.95
N LEU A 220 -12.92 6.13 -17.96
CA LEU A 220 -13.29 4.72 -17.81
C LEU A 220 -12.04 3.86 -17.78
N VAL A 221 -12.03 2.95 -16.83
CA VAL A 221 -10.92 2.05 -16.58
C VAL A 221 -11.43 0.63 -16.72
N GLN A 222 -10.83 -0.12 -17.63
CA GLN A 222 -11.10 -1.54 -17.75
C GLN A 222 -10.11 -2.31 -16.88
N SER A 223 -10.64 -2.88 -15.79
CA SER A 223 -9.88 -3.80 -14.95
C SER A 223 -9.73 -5.13 -15.68
N SER A 224 -8.51 -5.48 -16.07
CA SER A 224 -8.21 -6.81 -16.58
C SER A 224 -7.84 -7.68 -15.37
N GLY A 225 -8.71 -8.64 -15.01
CA GLY A 225 -8.73 -9.28 -13.69
C GLY A 225 -7.39 -9.81 -13.15
N LEU A 226 -6.56 -10.36 -14.04
CA LEU A 226 -5.26 -10.98 -13.73
C LEU A 226 -4.05 -10.23 -14.29
N ASN A 227 -4.23 -9.04 -14.86
CA ASN A 227 -3.16 -8.38 -15.60
C ASN A 227 -2.14 -7.74 -14.65
N LEU A 228 -0.90 -8.26 -14.65
CA LEU A 228 0.23 -7.75 -13.86
C LEU A 228 0.63 -6.32 -14.26
N THR A 229 0.13 -5.84 -15.41
CA THR A 229 0.44 -4.51 -15.95
C THR A 229 -0.46 -3.40 -15.41
N GLY A 230 -1.52 -3.72 -14.65
CA GLY A 230 -2.50 -2.75 -14.14
C GLY A 230 -3.69 -2.56 -15.09
N SER A 231 -4.63 -1.71 -14.69
CA SER A 231 -5.83 -1.44 -15.48
C SER A 231 -5.54 -0.45 -16.61
N ARG A 232 -6.25 -0.59 -17.73
CA ARG A 232 -6.12 0.30 -18.90
C ARG A 232 -7.24 1.31 -18.93
N ILE A 233 -6.91 2.52 -19.34
CA ILE A 233 -7.89 3.57 -19.61
C ILE A 233 -8.47 3.33 -20.99
N VAL A 234 -9.79 3.20 -21.08
CA VAL A 234 -10.49 2.80 -22.31
C VAL A 234 -11.27 3.95 -22.96
N GLY A 235 -11.55 5.02 -22.21
CA GLY A 235 -12.25 6.17 -22.75
C GLY A 235 -12.52 7.24 -21.72
N VAL A 236 -13.08 8.35 -22.20
CA VAL A 236 -13.49 9.49 -21.37
C VAL A 236 -15.02 9.51 -21.31
N VAL A 237 -15.55 9.68 -20.11
CA VAL A 237 -17.00 9.84 -19.90
C VAL A 237 -17.28 11.35 -19.94
N PRO A 238 -18.21 11.82 -20.78
CA PRO A 238 -18.76 13.16 -20.62
C PRO A 238 -19.41 13.25 -19.24
N GLU A 239 -19.14 14.31 -18.46
CA GLU A 239 -19.97 14.59 -17.29
C GLU A 239 -21.40 14.83 -17.82
N GLU A 240 -22.29 13.85 -17.65
CA GLU A 240 -23.71 14.08 -17.87
C GLU A 240 -24.20 15.07 -16.81
N SER A 241 -24.79 16.16 -17.30
CA SER A 241 -25.50 17.22 -16.58
C SER A 241 -26.60 16.71 -15.65
#